data_AF-A0A0J8RZW5-F1
#
_entry.id   AF-A0A0J8RZW5-F1
#
_cell.length_a   1.000
_cell.length_b   1.000
_cell.length_c   1.000
_cell.angle_alpha   90.00
_cell.angle_beta   90.00
_cell.angle_gamma   90.00
#
_symmetry.space_group_name_H-M   'P 1'
#
loop_
_entity.id
_entity.type
_entity.pdbx_description
1 polymer ?
#
loop_
_entity_poly.entity_id
_entity_poly.type
_entity_poly.pdbx_seq_one_letter_code
_entity_poly.pdbx_strand_id
1 'polypeptide(L)'
;MDRSTAKTMDCYVEFLTTANAKETLEWLNRGLPGAPPRLGDRHIDVELSSQDELLKELFPRAKCIVWRDGKPILTRNNDPYSVGFQSFLTAEEVFCMIRNAEMPRRAPFATKCPQRTYEALISTLYKFPWHATTLYSVEDRNALHFACFSQLQTLAARASEKRTLGLDSRLLLDLLNAGLRCPTFTECQKAALYSAANDQTSYKATPETTKFWPFDTLVQKSNATEDNVNKFASLIAKGIERKNPGTEILANNWIPRPGIMSPFGPARLEFVASHTHLKWNMAVQYETKVLQGMVAEGLKAIREAPSRRNARAPLAP
;
A
#
# COMPACT_ATOMS: atom_id res chain seq x y z
N MET A 1 -13.71 -11.92 -5.29
CA MET A 1 -13.71 -11.86 -6.77
C MET A 1 -12.51 -12.64 -7.26
N ASP A 2 -12.72 -13.64 -8.12
CA ASP A 2 -11.62 -14.34 -8.76
C ASP A 2 -10.83 -13.37 -9.65
N ARG A 3 -9.53 -13.24 -9.39
CA ARG A 3 -8.68 -12.24 -10.04
C ARG A 3 -8.42 -12.59 -11.51
N SER A 4 -8.48 -13.86 -11.88
CA SER A 4 -8.22 -14.30 -13.25
C SER A 4 -9.38 -14.01 -14.22
N THR A 5 -10.62 -14.19 -13.76
CA THR A 5 -11.84 -14.05 -14.60
C THR A 5 -12.64 -12.79 -14.30
N ALA A 6 -12.33 -12.07 -13.22
CA ALA A 6 -13.14 -11.01 -12.63
C ALA A 6 -14.53 -11.47 -12.15
N LYS A 7 -14.77 -12.79 -12.09
CA LYS A 7 -16.05 -13.33 -11.61
C LYS A 7 -16.14 -13.21 -10.10
N THR A 8 -17.27 -12.75 -9.60
CA THR A 8 -17.59 -12.82 -8.17
C THR A 8 -18.41 -14.08 -7.94
N MET A 9 -17.94 -14.94 -7.02
CA MET A 9 -18.67 -16.11 -6.56
C MET A 9 -19.43 -15.69 -5.31
N ASP A 10 -18.75 -15.71 -4.17
CA ASP A 10 -19.32 -15.35 -2.87
C ASP A 10 -19.00 -13.91 -2.48
N CYS A 11 -19.81 -13.39 -1.56
CA CYS A 11 -19.67 -12.06 -0.97
C CYS A 11 -19.62 -12.19 0.55
N TYR A 12 -18.67 -11.50 1.16
CA TYR A 12 -18.50 -11.45 2.60
C TYR A 12 -18.91 -10.06 3.10
N VAL A 13 -19.67 -10.02 4.18
CA VAL A 13 -20.08 -8.78 4.85
C VAL A 13 -19.60 -8.84 6.29
N GLU A 14 -18.78 -7.87 6.68
CA GLU A 14 -18.23 -7.82 8.03
C GLU A 14 -18.98 -6.80 8.89
N PHE A 15 -19.21 -7.19 10.14
CA PHE A 15 -19.85 -6.36 11.15
C PHE A 15 -18.86 -6.01 12.25
N LEU A 16 -19.11 -4.89 12.94
CA LEU A 16 -18.29 -4.44 14.06
C LEU A 16 -18.30 -5.45 15.23
N THR A 17 -19.42 -6.17 15.42
CA THR A 17 -19.57 -7.16 16.48
C THR A 17 -20.21 -8.44 15.95
N THR A 18 -19.85 -9.57 16.54
CA THR A 18 -20.46 -10.88 16.23
C THR A 18 -21.96 -10.90 16.58
N ALA A 19 -22.38 -10.14 17.59
CA ALA A 19 -23.79 -10.02 17.96
C ALA A 19 -24.61 -9.39 16.81
N ASN A 20 -24.13 -8.30 16.22
CA ASN A 20 -24.82 -7.65 15.09
C ASN A 20 -24.88 -8.55 13.86
N ALA A 21 -23.82 -9.33 13.60
CA ALA A 21 -23.81 -10.31 12.51
C ALA A 21 -24.87 -11.41 12.72
N LYS A 22 -24.97 -11.94 13.96
CA LYS A 22 -25.97 -12.95 14.33
C LYS A 22 -27.38 -12.42 14.22
N GLU A 23 -27.65 -11.24 14.78
CA GLU A 23 -28.97 -10.60 14.73
C GLU A 23 -29.40 -10.34 13.27
N THR A 24 -28.48 -9.86 12.44
CA THR A 24 -28.74 -9.62 11.00
C THR A 24 -29.04 -10.92 10.28
N LEU A 25 -28.28 -11.99 10.54
CA LEU A 25 -28.54 -13.31 9.96
C LEU A 25 -29.91 -13.84 10.39
N GLU A 26 -30.23 -13.78 11.69
CA GLU A 26 -31.53 -14.18 12.21
C GLU A 26 -32.66 -13.36 11.60
N TRP A 27 -32.44 -12.07 11.34
CA TRP A 27 -33.42 -11.22 10.65
C TRP A 27 -33.62 -11.62 9.19
N LEU A 28 -32.56 -11.89 8.44
CA LEU A 28 -32.64 -12.36 7.05
C LEU A 28 -33.35 -13.72 6.95
N ASN A 29 -33.04 -14.63 7.89
CA ASN A 29 -33.63 -15.96 7.94
C ASN A 29 -35.05 -15.98 8.54
N ARG A 30 -35.51 -14.86 9.13
CA ARG A 30 -36.89 -14.68 9.64
C ARG A 30 -37.93 -14.45 8.53
N GLY A 31 -37.53 -14.38 7.26
CA GLY A 31 -38.44 -14.27 6.11
C GLY A 31 -39.59 -15.30 6.18
N LEU A 32 -40.73 -14.96 5.57
CA LEU A 32 -41.93 -15.81 5.55
C LEU A 32 -41.57 -17.26 5.16
N PRO A 33 -42.15 -18.29 5.80
CA PRO A 33 -41.90 -19.69 5.42
C PRO A 33 -42.07 -19.89 3.91
N GLY A 34 -41.01 -20.31 3.22
CA GLY A 34 -41.00 -20.49 1.77
C GLY A 34 -40.56 -19.28 0.94
N ALA A 35 -40.11 -18.18 1.56
CA ALA A 35 -39.52 -17.01 0.89
C ALA A 35 -38.04 -16.84 1.31
N PRO A 36 -37.09 -17.56 0.69
CA PRO A 36 -35.67 -17.41 0.99
C PRO A 36 -35.20 -15.99 0.66
N PRO A 37 -34.12 -15.48 1.31
CA PRO A 37 -33.49 -14.24 0.91
C PRO A 37 -33.17 -14.25 -0.59
N ARG A 38 -33.37 -13.11 -1.26
CA ARG A 38 -33.14 -12.96 -2.70
C ARG A 38 -32.24 -11.77 -3.01
N LEU A 39 -31.42 -11.93 -4.04
CA LEU A 39 -30.67 -10.86 -4.69
C LEU A 39 -31.13 -10.75 -6.14
N GLY A 40 -32.01 -9.78 -6.42
CA GLY A 40 -32.78 -9.76 -7.67
C GLY A 40 -33.69 -10.99 -7.75
N ASP A 41 -33.61 -11.73 -8.86
CA ASP A 41 -34.41 -12.95 -9.07
C ASP A 41 -33.76 -14.22 -8.53
N ARG A 42 -32.59 -14.11 -7.87
CA ARG A 42 -31.83 -15.27 -7.38
C ARG A 42 -32.05 -15.48 -5.90
N HIS A 43 -32.38 -16.71 -5.53
CA HIS A 43 -32.26 -17.17 -4.14
C HIS A 43 -30.79 -17.15 -3.73
N ILE A 44 -30.54 -16.70 -2.51
CA ILE A 44 -29.20 -16.70 -1.92
C ILE A 44 -29.26 -17.41 -0.57
N ASP A 45 -28.16 -18.08 -0.24
CA ASP A 45 -27.92 -18.62 1.08
C ASP A 45 -27.05 -17.62 1.85
N VAL A 46 -27.40 -17.36 3.10
CA VAL A 46 -26.65 -16.47 3.99
C VAL A 46 -26.32 -17.28 5.24
N GLU A 47 -25.05 -17.31 5.60
CA GLU A 47 -24.55 -18.03 6.76
C GLU A 47 -23.54 -17.19 7.54
N LEU A 48 -23.32 -17.56 8.81
CA LEU A 48 -22.24 -16.97 9.60
C LEU A 48 -20.92 -17.57 9.11
N SER A 49 -19.96 -16.69 8.88
CA SER A 49 -18.59 -17.06 8.53
C SER A 49 -17.60 -16.47 9.54
N SER A 50 -16.33 -16.83 9.39
CA SER A 50 -15.21 -16.37 10.20
C SER A 50 -14.23 -15.50 9.40
N GLN A 51 -13.38 -14.78 10.12
CA GLN A 51 -12.29 -14.03 9.50
C GLN A 51 -11.32 -14.95 8.76
N ASP A 52 -11.15 -16.18 9.23
CA ASP A 52 -10.24 -17.16 8.64
C ASP A 52 -10.75 -17.68 7.29
N GLU A 53 -12.06 -17.92 7.18
CA GLU A 53 -12.72 -18.30 5.92
C GLU A 53 -12.65 -17.17 4.89
N LEU A 54 -12.95 -15.94 5.29
CA LEU A 54 -12.79 -14.77 4.42
C LEU A 54 -11.37 -14.65 3.87
N LEU A 55 -10.35 -14.75 4.74
CA LEU A 55 -8.95 -14.59 4.30
C LEU A 55 -8.49 -15.77 3.44
N LYS A 56 -8.99 -16.98 3.69
CA LYS A 56 -8.76 -18.15 2.84
C LYS A 56 -9.32 -17.93 1.43
N GLU A 57 -10.54 -17.41 1.31
CA GLU A 57 -11.16 -17.09 0.01
C GLU A 57 -10.50 -15.88 -0.67
N LEU A 58 -9.99 -14.92 0.10
CA LEU A 58 -9.34 -13.74 -0.47
C LEU A 58 -7.91 -14.02 -0.98
N PHE A 59 -7.22 -15.00 -0.38
CA PHE A 59 -5.86 -15.41 -0.74
C PHE A 59 -5.80 -16.92 -1.07
N PRO A 60 -6.55 -17.39 -2.07
CA PRO A 60 -6.73 -18.83 -2.31
C PRO A 60 -5.45 -19.52 -2.81
N ARG A 61 -4.49 -18.75 -3.34
CA ARG A 61 -3.19 -19.24 -3.84
C ARG A 61 -2.07 -19.20 -2.80
N ALA A 62 -2.33 -18.71 -1.58
CA ALA A 62 -1.37 -18.68 -0.49
C ALA A 62 -1.16 -20.10 0.10
N LYS A 63 -0.45 -20.95 -0.65
CA LYS A 63 -0.14 -22.33 -0.24
C LYS A 63 0.59 -22.37 1.10
N CYS A 64 0.41 -23.44 1.86
CA CYS A 64 1.06 -23.65 3.16
C CYS A 64 0.72 -22.58 4.23
N ILE A 65 -0.30 -21.75 4.01
CA ILE A 65 -0.83 -20.85 5.04
C ILE A 65 -2.10 -21.45 5.64
N VAL A 66 -2.16 -21.47 6.97
CA VAL A 66 -3.39 -21.71 7.72
C VAL A 66 -3.77 -20.42 8.43
N TRP A 67 -4.99 -19.96 8.23
CA TRP A 67 -5.52 -18.80 8.93
C TRP A 67 -6.02 -19.22 10.32
N ARG A 68 -5.62 -18.48 11.35
CA ARG A 68 -6.17 -18.59 12.71
C ARG A 68 -6.34 -17.21 13.30
N ASP A 69 -7.56 -16.89 13.74
CA ASP A 69 -7.91 -15.59 14.33
C ASP A 69 -7.48 -14.40 13.44
N GLY A 70 -7.66 -14.55 12.12
CA GLY A 70 -7.31 -13.54 11.13
C GLY A 70 -5.82 -13.41 10.83
N LYS A 71 -4.97 -14.32 11.35
CA LYS A 71 -3.52 -14.28 11.19
C LYS A 71 -3.03 -15.44 10.31
N PRO A 72 -2.10 -15.18 9.38
CA PRO A 72 -1.51 -16.24 8.57
C PRO A 72 -0.45 -17.00 9.37
N ILE A 73 -0.61 -18.32 9.47
CA ILE A 73 0.38 -19.23 10.07
C ILE A 73 1.02 -20.05 8.96
N LEU A 74 2.32 -19.83 8.74
CA LEU A 74 3.10 -20.63 7.81
C LEU A 74 3.29 -22.04 8.36
N THR A 75 2.88 -23.03 7.57
CA THR A 75 3.02 -24.45 7.86
C THR A 75 4.12 -25.06 7.01
N ARG A 76 4.65 -26.20 7.47
CA ARG A 76 5.64 -26.97 6.71
C ARG A 76 5.02 -27.42 5.38
N ASN A 77 5.77 -27.25 4.30
CA ASN A 77 5.41 -27.88 3.03
C ASN A 77 5.66 -29.39 3.12
N ASN A 78 4.58 -30.17 3.07
CA ASN A 78 4.62 -31.63 3.09
C ASN A 78 4.43 -32.24 1.69
N ASP A 79 4.20 -31.43 0.67
CA ASP A 79 4.01 -31.87 -0.71
C ASP A 79 5.35 -31.76 -1.48
N PRO A 80 5.95 -32.89 -1.91
CA PRO A 80 7.24 -32.89 -2.60
C PRO A 80 7.19 -32.24 -4.00
N TYR A 81 6.00 -32.08 -4.58
CA TYR A 81 5.81 -31.43 -5.89
C TYR A 81 5.42 -29.95 -5.77
N SER A 82 5.27 -29.45 -4.56
CA SER A 82 4.96 -28.05 -4.28
C SER A 82 6.23 -27.27 -3.94
N VAL A 83 6.33 -26.04 -4.44
CA VAL A 83 7.37 -25.08 -4.02
C VAL A 83 7.05 -24.40 -2.68
N GLY A 84 5.96 -24.80 -2.02
CA GLY A 84 5.51 -24.23 -0.76
C GLY A 84 4.89 -22.83 -0.89
N PHE A 85 4.90 -22.08 0.22
CA PHE A 85 4.46 -20.69 0.24
C PHE A 85 5.46 -19.79 -0.49
N GLN A 86 4.98 -18.96 -1.41
CA GLN A 86 5.80 -17.99 -2.16
C GLN A 86 5.42 -16.56 -1.79
N SER A 87 4.14 -16.23 -1.95
CA SER A 87 3.52 -14.95 -1.58
C SER A 87 2.01 -15.17 -1.33
N PHE A 88 1.34 -14.16 -0.76
CA PHE A 88 -0.11 -14.14 -0.63
C PHE A 88 -0.83 -13.95 -1.97
N LEU A 89 -0.17 -13.33 -2.94
CA LEU A 89 -0.68 -13.09 -4.29
C LEU A 89 0.39 -13.47 -5.30
N THR A 90 0.00 -14.13 -6.39
CA THR A 90 0.93 -14.37 -7.50
C THR A 90 1.05 -13.14 -8.40
N ALA A 91 2.15 -13.04 -9.15
CA ALA A 91 2.34 -11.96 -10.14
C ALA A 91 1.19 -11.93 -11.17
N GLU A 92 0.72 -13.09 -11.62
CA GLU A 92 -0.43 -13.24 -12.51
C GLU A 92 -1.73 -12.73 -11.87
N GLU A 93 -1.96 -12.97 -10.57
CA GLU A 93 -3.15 -12.46 -9.89
C GLU A 93 -3.18 -10.93 -9.87
N VAL A 94 -2.05 -10.30 -9.58
CA VAL A 94 -1.92 -8.83 -9.58
C VAL A 94 -2.06 -8.30 -11.01
N PHE A 95 -1.41 -8.93 -11.99
CA PHE A 95 -1.51 -8.55 -13.40
C PHE A 95 -2.97 -8.60 -13.90
N CYS A 96 -3.67 -9.71 -13.67
CA CYS A 96 -5.06 -9.85 -14.09
C CYS A 96 -5.97 -8.84 -13.36
N MET A 97 -5.74 -8.57 -12.08
CA MET A 97 -6.48 -7.55 -11.32
C MET A 97 -6.36 -6.16 -11.97
N ILE A 98 -5.17 -5.78 -12.43
CA ILE A 98 -4.96 -4.51 -13.15
C ILE A 98 -5.66 -4.55 -14.52
N ARG A 99 -5.45 -5.62 -15.30
CA ARG A 99 -6.02 -5.74 -16.65
C ARG A 99 -7.55 -5.75 -16.66
N ASN A 100 -8.18 -6.32 -15.65
CA ASN A 100 -9.64 -6.29 -15.52
C ASN A 100 -10.19 -4.85 -15.39
N ALA A 101 -9.40 -3.92 -14.83
CA ALA A 101 -9.77 -2.51 -14.72
C ALA A 101 -9.45 -1.76 -16.01
N GLU A 102 -8.24 -1.91 -16.54
CA GLU A 102 -7.78 -1.20 -17.73
C GLU A 102 -8.54 -1.63 -19.00
N MET A 103 -8.79 -2.93 -19.15
CA MET A 103 -9.34 -3.54 -20.37
C MET A 103 -10.58 -4.39 -20.06
N PRO A 104 -11.67 -3.81 -19.50
CA PRO A 104 -12.82 -4.58 -19.03
C PRO A 104 -13.47 -5.40 -20.13
N ARG A 105 -13.41 -4.96 -21.39
CA ARG A 105 -13.95 -5.68 -22.57
C ARG A 105 -13.33 -7.07 -22.77
N ARG A 106 -12.15 -7.33 -22.22
CA ARG A 106 -11.48 -8.64 -22.30
C ARG A 106 -11.91 -9.59 -21.18
N ALA A 107 -12.64 -9.11 -20.18
CA ALA A 107 -13.17 -9.89 -19.07
C ALA A 107 -14.71 -9.69 -18.98
N PRO A 108 -15.53 -10.68 -19.40
CA PRO A 108 -16.98 -10.52 -19.47
C PRO A 108 -17.63 -10.05 -18.17
N PHE A 109 -17.12 -10.50 -17.01
CA PHE A 109 -17.63 -10.10 -15.70
C PHE A 109 -17.22 -8.67 -15.32
N ALA A 110 -16.01 -8.23 -15.66
CA ALA A 110 -15.57 -6.85 -15.46
C ALA A 110 -16.32 -5.87 -16.38
N THR A 111 -16.77 -6.31 -17.56
CA THR A 111 -17.63 -5.47 -18.41
C THR A 111 -19.01 -5.26 -17.79
N LYS A 112 -19.61 -6.31 -17.21
CA LYS A 112 -20.97 -6.24 -16.64
C LYS A 112 -21.02 -5.50 -15.31
N CYS A 113 -19.99 -5.64 -14.48
CA CYS A 113 -19.92 -5.02 -13.15
C CYS A 113 -18.52 -4.42 -12.93
N PRO A 114 -18.17 -3.33 -13.62
CA PRO A 114 -16.81 -2.79 -13.63
C PRO A 114 -16.34 -2.28 -12.27
N GLN A 115 -17.26 -1.88 -11.38
CA GLN A 115 -16.96 -1.45 -10.02
C GLN A 115 -16.27 -2.55 -9.18
N ARG A 116 -16.62 -3.81 -9.42
CA ARG A 116 -16.14 -4.95 -8.61
C ARG A 116 -14.64 -5.16 -8.71
N THR A 117 -14.04 -4.76 -9.83
CA THR A 117 -12.59 -4.85 -10.00
C THR A 117 -11.85 -3.94 -9.02
N TYR A 118 -12.40 -2.76 -8.75
CA TYR A 118 -11.84 -1.79 -7.80
C TYR A 118 -12.14 -2.17 -6.37
N GLU A 119 -13.39 -2.60 -6.08
CA GLU A 119 -13.78 -3.14 -4.78
C GLU A 119 -12.92 -4.34 -4.36
N ALA A 120 -12.56 -5.21 -5.30
CA ALA A 120 -11.66 -6.33 -5.04
C ALA A 120 -10.25 -5.88 -4.62
N LEU A 121 -9.72 -4.81 -5.22
CA LEU A 121 -8.44 -4.24 -4.80
C LEU A 121 -8.56 -3.54 -3.43
N ILE A 122 -9.65 -2.81 -3.19
CA ILE A 122 -9.95 -2.21 -1.88
C ILE A 122 -9.92 -3.28 -0.78
N SER A 123 -10.68 -4.37 -0.95
CA SER A 123 -10.69 -5.47 0.00
C SER A 123 -9.32 -6.13 0.14
N THR A 124 -8.59 -6.29 -0.97
CA THR A 124 -7.22 -6.82 -0.94
C THR A 124 -6.30 -5.94 -0.11
N LEU A 125 -6.31 -4.61 -0.28
CA LEU A 125 -5.45 -3.69 0.47
C LEU A 125 -5.78 -3.68 1.96
N TYR A 126 -7.07 -3.69 2.33
CA TYR A 126 -7.48 -3.70 3.74
C TYR A 126 -7.22 -5.03 4.46
N LYS A 127 -7.26 -6.15 3.72
CA LYS A 127 -7.12 -7.50 4.30
C LYS A 127 -5.78 -8.15 4.06
N PHE A 128 -4.90 -7.54 3.25
CA PHE A 128 -3.54 -8.01 3.11
C PHE A 128 -2.87 -8.04 4.49
N PRO A 129 -2.17 -9.12 4.86
CA PRO A 129 -1.60 -9.29 6.18
C PRO A 129 -0.32 -8.47 6.36
N TRP A 130 -0.42 -7.15 6.30
CA TRP A 130 0.70 -6.21 6.45
C TRP A 130 1.46 -6.37 7.78
N HIS A 131 0.79 -6.92 8.80
CA HIS A 131 1.42 -7.23 10.09
C HIS A 131 2.38 -8.43 10.03
N ALA A 132 2.21 -9.34 9.05
CA ALA A 132 3.03 -10.53 8.88
C ALA A 132 4.31 -10.21 8.08
N THR A 133 5.15 -9.32 8.61
CA THR A 133 6.31 -8.72 7.92
C THR A 133 7.39 -9.71 7.45
N THR A 134 7.33 -10.96 7.88
CA THR A 134 8.23 -12.04 7.44
C THR A 134 7.68 -12.83 6.25
N LEU A 135 6.40 -12.65 5.90
CA LEU A 135 5.69 -13.44 4.89
C LEU A 135 5.48 -12.71 3.57
N TYR A 136 5.78 -11.42 3.47
CA TYR A 136 5.76 -10.68 2.21
C TYR A 136 7.06 -9.90 2.00
N SER A 137 7.34 -9.55 0.76
CA SER A 137 8.56 -8.86 0.31
C SER A 137 8.31 -7.39 -0.04
N VAL A 138 9.38 -6.67 -0.34
CA VAL A 138 9.29 -5.31 -0.92
C VAL A 138 8.59 -5.35 -2.28
N GLU A 139 8.84 -6.40 -3.06
CA GLU A 139 8.20 -6.66 -4.35
C GLU A 139 6.68 -6.84 -4.23
N ASP A 140 6.20 -7.58 -3.24
CA ASP A 140 4.75 -7.75 -3.01
C ASP A 140 4.06 -6.39 -2.74
N ARG A 141 4.70 -5.53 -1.91
CA ARG A 141 4.22 -4.17 -1.64
C ARG A 141 4.25 -3.31 -2.91
N ASN A 142 5.32 -3.39 -3.70
CA ASN A 142 5.45 -2.66 -4.97
C ASN A 142 4.35 -3.05 -5.96
N ALA A 143 4.08 -4.35 -6.09
CA ALA A 143 3.04 -4.86 -6.98
C ALA A 143 1.65 -4.34 -6.59
N LEU A 144 1.33 -4.31 -5.28
CA LEU A 144 0.07 -3.78 -4.78
C LEU A 144 -0.04 -2.25 -4.88
N HIS A 145 1.04 -1.52 -4.66
CA HIS A 145 1.07 -0.06 -4.88
C HIS A 145 0.86 0.26 -6.35
N PHE A 146 1.57 -0.42 -7.25
CA PHE A 146 1.40 -0.25 -8.69
C PHE A 146 -0.03 -0.59 -9.13
N ALA A 147 -0.62 -1.67 -8.61
CA ALA A 147 -2.01 -2.01 -8.89
C ALA A 147 -2.98 -0.90 -8.46
N CYS A 148 -2.80 -0.35 -7.26
CA CYS A 148 -3.59 0.76 -6.73
C CYS A 148 -3.45 2.01 -7.59
N PHE A 149 -2.21 2.39 -7.93
CA PHE A 149 -1.91 3.54 -8.77
C PHE A 149 -2.57 3.41 -10.16
N SER A 150 -2.37 2.30 -10.87
CA SER A 150 -2.93 2.07 -12.21
C SER A 150 -4.46 2.03 -12.22
N GLN A 151 -5.07 1.41 -11.21
CA GLN A 151 -6.52 1.40 -11.07
C GLN A 151 -7.09 2.79 -10.74
N LEU A 152 -6.42 3.58 -9.89
CA LEU A 152 -6.83 4.97 -9.63
C LEU A 152 -6.81 5.82 -10.91
N GLN A 153 -5.74 5.74 -11.70
CA GLN A 153 -5.65 6.46 -12.98
C GLN A 153 -6.80 6.07 -13.92
N THR A 154 -7.07 4.77 -14.02
CA THR A 154 -8.15 4.24 -14.87
C THR A 154 -9.53 4.70 -14.38
N LEU A 155 -9.76 4.64 -13.06
CA LEU A 155 -11.04 5.00 -12.45
C LEU A 155 -11.27 6.51 -12.51
N ALA A 156 -10.27 7.33 -12.23
CA ALA A 156 -10.39 8.79 -12.28
C ALA A 156 -10.79 9.28 -13.68
N ALA A 157 -10.17 8.73 -14.72
CA ALA A 157 -10.54 9.02 -16.11
C ALA A 157 -12.01 8.68 -16.38
N ARG A 158 -12.45 7.46 -16.03
CA ARG A 158 -13.81 6.97 -16.33
C ARG A 158 -14.91 7.58 -15.47
N ALA A 159 -14.64 7.83 -14.19
CA ALA A 159 -15.59 8.45 -13.27
C ALA A 159 -15.93 9.88 -13.71
N SER A 160 -14.96 10.59 -14.30
CA SER A 160 -15.18 11.94 -14.86
C SER A 160 -16.19 11.95 -16.01
N GLU A 161 -16.25 10.88 -16.80
CA GLU A 161 -17.17 10.76 -17.93
C GLU A 161 -18.63 10.53 -17.50
N LYS A 162 -18.86 10.00 -16.29
CA LYS A 162 -20.19 9.65 -15.74
C LYS A 162 -21.06 8.76 -16.64
N ARG A 163 -20.43 8.00 -17.55
CA ARG A 163 -21.10 7.14 -18.55
C ARG A 163 -21.40 5.73 -18.07
N THR A 164 -20.69 5.28 -17.03
CA THR A 164 -20.73 3.88 -16.60
C THR A 164 -21.31 3.79 -15.20
N LEU A 165 -22.47 3.13 -15.06
CA LEU A 165 -23.09 2.87 -13.77
C LEU A 165 -22.12 2.12 -12.85
N GLY A 166 -22.02 2.57 -11.60
CA GLY A 166 -21.11 2.01 -10.59
C GLY A 166 -19.68 2.55 -10.62
N LEU A 167 -19.28 3.28 -11.66
CA LEU A 167 -17.99 4.00 -11.67
C LEU A 167 -18.21 5.47 -11.32
N ASP A 168 -18.14 5.79 -10.03
CA ASP A 168 -18.42 7.11 -9.52
C ASP A 168 -17.28 7.67 -8.63
N SER A 169 -17.45 8.92 -8.20
CA SER A 169 -16.50 9.60 -7.32
C SER A 169 -16.39 8.97 -5.93
N ARG A 170 -17.44 8.25 -5.47
CA ARG A 170 -17.40 7.56 -4.18
C ARG A 170 -16.46 6.36 -4.26
N LEU A 171 -16.58 5.53 -5.30
CA LEU A 171 -15.67 4.41 -5.51
C LEU A 171 -14.22 4.89 -5.69
N LEU A 172 -14.02 6.01 -6.38
CA LEU A 172 -12.70 6.63 -6.52
C LEU A 172 -12.12 7.03 -5.15
N LEU A 173 -12.92 7.66 -4.31
CA LEU A 173 -12.54 8.06 -2.96
C LEU A 173 -12.27 6.83 -2.06
N ASP A 174 -13.08 5.77 -2.18
CA ASP A 174 -12.90 4.53 -1.42
C ASP A 174 -11.58 3.84 -1.78
N LEU A 175 -11.23 3.77 -3.07
CA LEU A 175 -9.95 3.23 -3.53
C LEU A 175 -8.77 4.10 -3.11
N LEU A 176 -8.90 5.42 -3.22
CA LEU A 176 -7.87 6.36 -2.77
C LEU A 176 -7.63 6.19 -1.26
N ASN A 177 -8.69 6.15 -0.46
CA ASN A 177 -8.60 5.94 0.98
C ASN A 177 -7.98 4.59 1.35
N ALA A 178 -8.30 3.52 0.63
CA ALA A 178 -7.68 2.21 0.86
C ALA A 178 -6.16 2.27 0.64
N GLY A 179 -5.70 2.95 -0.42
CA GLY A 179 -4.28 3.17 -0.68
C GLY A 179 -3.60 4.08 0.36
N LEU A 180 -4.23 5.20 0.72
CA LEU A 180 -3.69 6.15 1.71
C LEU A 180 -3.59 5.55 3.12
N ARG A 181 -4.52 4.66 3.49
CA ARG A 181 -4.53 3.94 4.77
C ARG A 181 -3.63 2.71 4.77
N CYS A 182 -3.02 2.35 3.64
CA CYS A 182 -2.09 1.24 3.58
C CYS A 182 -0.86 1.54 4.47
N PRO A 183 -0.57 0.70 5.47
CA PRO A 183 0.47 0.99 6.47
C PRO A 183 1.90 0.91 5.90
N THR A 184 2.09 0.23 4.77
CA THR A 184 3.40 -0.05 4.15
C THR A 184 3.67 0.82 2.93
N PHE A 185 2.69 1.57 2.43
CA PHE A 185 2.93 2.54 1.37
C PHE A 185 3.69 3.74 1.96
N THR A 186 4.77 4.12 1.29
CA THR A 186 5.58 5.25 1.72
C THR A 186 4.83 6.56 1.55
N GLU A 187 5.32 7.61 2.21
CA GLU A 187 4.71 8.95 2.09
C GLU A 187 4.74 9.46 0.64
N CYS A 188 5.84 9.23 -0.08
CA CYS A 188 5.94 9.54 -1.50
C CYS A 188 4.96 8.71 -2.35
N GLN A 189 4.83 7.41 -2.05
CA GLN A 189 3.84 6.55 -2.70
C GLN A 189 2.41 7.01 -2.49
N LYS A 190 2.05 7.43 -1.27
CA LYS A 190 0.73 7.98 -0.93
C LYS A 190 0.49 9.31 -1.65
N ALA A 191 1.48 10.20 -1.69
CA ALA A 191 1.39 11.45 -2.45
C ALA A 191 1.14 11.19 -3.94
N ALA A 192 1.78 10.18 -4.53
CA ALA A 192 1.54 9.78 -5.91
C ALA A 192 0.11 9.31 -6.17
N LEU A 193 -0.58 8.73 -5.17
CA LEU A 193 -1.97 8.30 -5.31
C LEU A 193 -2.93 9.48 -5.50
N TYR A 194 -2.68 10.64 -4.88
CA TYR A 194 -3.48 11.85 -5.16
C TYR A 194 -3.39 12.26 -6.63
N SER A 195 -2.19 12.22 -7.20
CA SER A 195 -1.99 12.50 -8.62
C SER A 195 -2.68 11.45 -9.50
N ALA A 196 -2.64 10.17 -9.13
CA ALA A 196 -3.33 9.11 -9.85
C ALA A 196 -4.86 9.27 -9.82
N ALA A 197 -5.40 9.74 -8.70
CA ALA A 197 -6.82 10.03 -8.52
C ALA A 197 -7.28 11.34 -9.18
N ASN A 198 -6.38 12.08 -9.84
CA ASN A 198 -6.60 13.43 -10.36
C ASN A 198 -7.03 14.45 -9.27
N ASP A 199 -6.62 14.23 -8.02
CA ASP A 199 -6.84 15.15 -6.90
C ASP A 199 -5.65 16.10 -6.72
N GLN A 200 -5.58 17.07 -7.65
CA GLN A 200 -4.50 18.06 -7.65
C GLN A 200 -4.52 18.98 -6.42
N THR A 201 -5.68 19.17 -5.81
CA THR A 201 -5.86 20.01 -4.63
C THR A 201 -5.16 19.37 -3.43
N SER A 202 -5.48 18.11 -3.13
CA SER A 202 -4.85 17.38 -2.03
C SER A 202 -3.36 17.15 -2.29
N TYR A 203 -2.96 16.88 -3.53
CA TYR A 203 -1.54 16.78 -3.90
C TYR A 203 -0.78 18.09 -3.62
N LYS A 204 -1.34 19.25 -3.99
CA LYS A 204 -0.70 20.55 -3.72
C LYS A 204 -0.61 20.85 -2.23
N ALA A 205 -1.65 20.51 -1.47
CA ALA A 205 -1.70 20.70 -0.01
C ALA A 205 -0.75 19.76 0.77
N THR A 206 -0.26 18.69 0.13
CA THR A 206 0.66 17.73 0.76
C THR A 206 2.01 18.39 1.06
N PRO A 207 2.62 18.17 2.25
CA PRO A 207 3.94 18.69 2.58
C PRO A 207 5.04 18.23 1.62
N GLU A 208 6.07 19.06 1.43
CA GLU A 208 7.23 18.71 0.59
C GLU A 208 7.99 17.50 1.15
N THR A 209 8.03 17.33 2.49
CA THR A 209 8.65 16.16 3.13
C THR A 209 7.93 14.85 2.79
N THR A 210 6.62 14.88 2.56
CA THR A 210 5.84 13.72 2.10
C THR A 210 6.12 13.45 0.62
N LYS A 211 6.12 14.49 -0.24
CA LYS A 211 6.38 14.36 -1.70
C LYS A 211 7.80 13.87 -2.00
N PHE A 212 8.77 14.31 -1.22
CA PHE A 212 10.19 13.97 -1.37
C PHE A 212 10.69 12.94 -0.36
N TRP A 213 9.77 12.17 0.24
CA TRP A 213 10.14 11.13 1.19
C TRP A 213 11.16 10.18 0.58
N PRO A 214 12.37 10.05 1.16
CA PRO A 214 13.50 9.45 0.45
C PRO A 214 13.63 7.95 0.70
N PHE A 215 12.76 7.33 1.49
CA PHE A 215 12.86 5.94 1.92
C PHE A 215 11.83 5.05 1.22
N ASP A 216 12.19 3.79 0.98
CA ASP A 216 11.38 2.81 0.25
C ASP A 216 10.50 1.93 1.15
N THR A 217 10.91 1.73 2.41
CA THR A 217 10.22 0.87 3.38
C THR A 217 9.93 1.56 4.70
N LEU A 218 10.62 2.65 5.02
CA LEU A 218 10.31 3.48 6.18
C LEU A 218 9.12 4.40 5.90
N VAL A 219 8.24 4.54 6.90
CA VAL A 219 7.08 5.43 6.88
C VAL A 219 7.12 6.38 8.07
N GLN A 220 6.38 7.49 7.98
CA GLN A 220 6.25 8.40 9.12
C GLN A 220 5.47 7.72 10.26
N LYS A 221 5.92 7.96 11.50
CA LYS A 221 5.14 7.55 12.68
C LYS A 221 3.89 8.42 12.77
N SER A 222 2.79 7.84 13.23
CA SER A 222 1.50 8.52 13.36
C SER A 222 1.51 9.76 14.26
N ASN A 223 2.47 9.87 15.18
CA ASN A 223 2.65 11.01 16.07
C ASN A 223 3.78 11.96 15.65
N ALA A 224 4.39 11.76 14.48
CA ALA A 224 5.42 12.66 13.98
C ALA A 224 4.79 13.99 13.53
N THR A 225 5.31 15.11 14.02
CA THR A 225 4.95 16.44 13.54
C THR A 225 5.83 16.82 12.35
N GLU A 226 5.33 17.70 11.49
CA GLU A 226 6.08 18.21 10.34
C GLU A 226 7.39 18.89 10.78
N ASP A 227 7.40 19.60 11.91
CA ASP A 227 8.62 20.18 12.48
C ASP A 227 9.67 19.12 12.85
N ASN A 228 9.24 17.99 13.39
CA ASN A 228 10.14 16.89 13.72
C ASN A 228 10.71 16.26 12.46
N VAL A 229 9.87 16.03 11.44
CA VAL A 229 10.31 15.49 10.15
C VAL A 229 11.32 16.43 9.49
N ASN A 230 11.07 17.74 9.48
CA ASN A 230 11.98 18.74 8.90
C ASN A 230 13.34 18.80 9.63
N LYS A 231 13.37 18.65 10.96
CA LYS A 231 14.64 18.55 11.70
C LYS A 231 15.47 17.35 11.25
N PHE A 232 14.84 16.19 11.09
CA PHE A 232 15.51 14.99 10.57
C PHE A 232 15.89 15.16 9.10
N ALA A 233 15.04 15.77 8.28
CA ALA A 233 15.33 16.03 6.87
C ALA A 233 16.59 16.88 6.70
N SER A 234 16.74 17.95 7.50
CA SER A 234 17.94 18.80 7.50
C SER A 234 19.20 18.03 7.93
N LEU A 235 19.09 17.12 8.92
CA LEU A 235 20.20 16.26 9.33
C LEU A 235 20.60 15.29 8.21
N ILE A 236 19.61 14.65 7.57
CA ILE A 236 19.83 13.72 6.46
C ILE A 236 20.49 14.45 5.30
N ALA A 237 19.99 15.63 4.91
CA ALA A 237 20.57 16.44 3.83
C ALA A 237 22.07 16.70 4.06
N LYS A 238 22.45 17.14 5.28
CA LYS A 238 23.86 17.34 5.65
C LYS A 238 24.68 16.05 5.67
N GLY A 239 24.07 14.93 6.07
CA GLY A 239 24.72 13.63 6.05
C GLY A 239 25.06 13.18 4.62
N ILE A 240 24.14 13.41 3.68
CA ILE A 240 24.29 13.03 2.28
C ILE A 240 25.36 13.85 1.57
N GLU A 241 25.51 15.13 1.92
CA GLU A 241 26.61 15.98 1.42
C GLU A 241 28.00 15.40 1.75
N ARG A 242 28.12 14.64 2.85
CA ARG A 242 29.38 14.01 3.27
C ARG A 242 29.56 12.61 2.73
N LYS A 243 28.47 11.84 2.62
CA LYS A 243 28.52 10.43 2.28
C LYS A 243 27.30 10.03 1.46
N ASN A 244 27.53 9.47 0.28
CA ASN A 244 26.46 8.87 -0.52
C ASN A 244 25.81 7.72 0.25
N PRO A 245 24.50 7.75 0.50
CA PRO A 245 23.79 6.68 1.19
C PRO A 245 23.49 5.46 0.32
N GLY A 246 23.69 5.57 -1.01
CA GLY A 246 23.48 4.47 -1.94
C GLY A 246 24.41 3.29 -1.69
N THR A 247 23.88 2.10 -1.85
CA THR A 247 24.55 0.79 -1.71
C THR A 247 24.16 -0.11 -2.87
N GLU A 248 24.78 -1.28 -2.98
CA GLU A 248 24.41 -2.31 -3.97
C GLU A 248 23.01 -2.92 -3.74
N ILE A 249 22.43 -2.76 -2.55
CA ILE A 249 21.12 -3.31 -2.17
C ILE A 249 20.03 -2.22 -2.22
N LEU A 250 20.38 -1.02 -1.74
CA LEU A 250 19.52 0.14 -1.66
C LEU A 250 20.17 1.29 -2.44
N ALA A 251 19.74 1.52 -3.67
CA ALA A 251 20.34 2.50 -4.57
C ALA A 251 19.80 3.91 -4.28
N ASN A 252 20.64 4.92 -4.46
CA ASN A 252 20.18 6.32 -4.45
C ASN A 252 19.84 6.75 -5.89
N ASN A 253 18.56 6.66 -6.25
CA ASN A 253 18.02 6.99 -7.57
C ASN A 253 17.60 8.46 -7.68
N TRP A 254 18.22 9.35 -6.91
CA TRP A 254 17.92 10.77 -7.00
C TRP A 254 18.31 11.32 -8.39
N ILE A 255 17.34 11.92 -9.08
CA ILE A 255 17.55 12.56 -10.37
C ILE A 255 17.43 14.09 -10.15
N PRO A 256 18.53 14.86 -10.29
CA PRO A 256 18.48 16.31 -10.18
C PRO A 256 17.50 16.91 -11.19
N ARG A 257 16.64 17.81 -10.73
CA ARG A 257 15.70 18.57 -11.59
C ARG A 257 15.88 20.06 -11.34
N PRO A 258 15.99 20.90 -12.40
CA PRO A 258 16.10 22.34 -12.24
C PRO A 258 14.93 22.92 -11.42
N GLY A 259 15.24 23.75 -10.43
CA GLY A 259 14.25 24.43 -9.60
C GLY A 259 13.54 23.57 -8.55
N ILE A 260 13.89 22.28 -8.43
CA ILE A 260 13.30 21.38 -7.43
C ILE A 260 14.35 21.05 -6.36
N MET A 261 14.03 21.34 -5.11
CA MET A 261 14.87 21.01 -3.95
C MET A 261 14.11 20.10 -2.99
N SER A 262 14.70 18.95 -2.66
CA SER A 262 14.18 18.06 -1.63
C SER A 262 14.64 18.55 -0.24
N PRO A 263 13.74 18.55 0.77
CA PRO A 263 14.12 18.81 2.17
C PRO A 263 15.18 17.84 2.70
N PHE A 264 15.29 16.65 2.12
CA PHE A 264 16.23 15.60 2.50
C PHE A 264 17.55 15.64 1.74
N GLY A 265 17.77 16.63 0.87
CA GLY A 265 18.91 16.66 -0.05
C GLY A 265 18.73 15.69 -1.23
N PRO A 266 19.80 15.36 -1.97
CA PRO A 266 19.74 14.51 -3.16
C PRO A 266 19.57 13.03 -2.80
N ALA A 267 18.39 12.69 -2.28
CA ALA A 267 18.07 11.41 -1.67
C ALA A 267 16.81 10.80 -2.28
N ARG A 268 16.95 9.62 -2.87
CA ARG A 268 15.83 8.73 -3.21
C ARG A 268 16.33 7.29 -3.12
N LEU A 269 16.21 6.72 -1.93
CA LEU A 269 16.64 5.37 -1.64
C LEU A 269 15.55 4.39 -2.04
N GLU A 270 15.89 3.47 -2.94
CA GLU A 270 14.99 2.44 -3.44
C GLU A 270 15.74 1.11 -3.51
N PHE A 271 15.09 0.01 -3.11
CA PHE A 271 15.69 -1.32 -3.26
C PHE A 271 15.86 -1.59 -4.76
N VAL A 272 17.07 -1.99 -5.16
CA VAL A 272 17.30 -2.38 -6.56
C VAL A 272 16.45 -3.59 -6.91
N ALA A 273 16.04 -3.69 -8.17
CA ALA A 273 15.15 -4.75 -8.65
C ALA A 273 15.65 -6.17 -8.31
N SER A 274 16.96 -6.39 -8.29
CA SER A 274 17.58 -7.65 -7.88
C SER A 274 17.55 -7.92 -6.37
N HIS A 275 16.91 -7.07 -5.56
CA HIS A 275 16.83 -7.19 -4.11
C HIS A 275 15.42 -6.93 -3.55
N THR A 276 14.40 -6.69 -4.40
CA THR A 276 13.02 -6.46 -3.94
C THR A 276 12.37 -7.71 -3.33
N HIS A 277 12.92 -8.90 -3.56
CA HIS A 277 12.48 -10.16 -2.96
C HIS A 277 12.88 -10.30 -1.48
N LEU A 278 13.66 -9.38 -0.92
CA LEU A 278 13.90 -9.31 0.53
C LEU A 278 12.57 -9.22 1.28
N LYS A 279 12.44 -10.02 2.34
CA LYS A 279 11.28 -9.96 3.23
C LYS A 279 11.19 -8.61 3.91
N TRP A 280 9.97 -8.11 4.11
CA TRP A 280 9.71 -6.74 4.52
C TRP A 280 10.43 -6.36 5.81
N ASN A 281 10.43 -7.21 6.82
CA ASN A 281 11.13 -6.97 8.08
C ASN A 281 12.64 -6.78 7.90
N MET A 282 13.26 -7.56 7.00
CA MET A 282 14.69 -7.47 6.70
C MET A 282 15.01 -6.18 5.93
N ALA A 283 14.17 -5.83 4.96
CA ALA A 283 14.31 -4.60 4.20
C ALA A 283 14.21 -3.35 5.10
N VAL A 284 13.20 -3.30 5.99
CA VAL A 284 13.04 -2.23 6.98
C VAL A 284 14.26 -2.13 7.90
N GLN A 285 14.78 -3.26 8.39
CA GLN A 285 15.98 -3.26 9.24
C GLN A 285 17.21 -2.75 8.48
N TYR A 286 17.37 -3.13 7.22
CA TYR A 286 18.47 -2.67 6.37
C TYR A 286 18.40 -1.16 6.15
N GLU A 287 17.25 -0.66 5.70
CA GLU A 287 17.06 0.77 5.45
C GLU A 287 17.17 1.61 6.74
N THR A 288 16.72 1.08 7.88
CA THR A 288 16.90 1.72 9.19
C THR A 288 18.38 1.94 9.51
N LYS A 289 19.26 0.98 9.21
CA LYS A 289 20.72 1.14 9.41
C LYS A 289 21.29 2.21 8.50
N VAL A 290 20.84 2.29 7.25
CA VAL A 290 21.26 3.35 6.32
C VAL A 290 20.83 4.72 6.83
N LEU A 291 19.57 4.87 7.27
CA LEU A 291 19.07 6.09 7.90
C LEU A 291 19.90 6.49 9.12
N GLN A 292 20.17 5.56 10.04
CA GLN A 292 20.99 5.83 11.24
C GLN A 292 22.38 6.33 10.86
N GLY A 293 23.00 5.75 9.84
CA GLY A 293 24.28 6.21 9.30
C GLY A 293 24.22 7.64 8.77
N MET A 294 23.20 7.98 7.97
CA MET A 294 23.01 9.34 7.45
C MET A 294 22.81 10.37 8.56
N VAL A 295 21.97 10.05 9.55
CA VAL A 295 21.74 10.93 10.70
C VAL A 295 23.03 11.14 11.51
N ALA A 296 23.81 10.08 11.73
CA ALA A 296 25.10 10.17 12.42
C ALA A 296 26.10 11.07 11.67
N GLU A 297 26.21 10.93 10.35
CA GLU A 297 27.07 11.80 9.53
C GLU A 297 26.59 13.26 9.53
N GLY A 298 25.28 13.47 9.46
CA GLY A 298 24.67 14.81 9.57
C GLY A 298 24.96 15.48 10.92
N LEU A 299 24.89 14.71 12.02
CA LEU A 299 25.24 15.21 13.36
C LEU A 299 26.73 15.56 13.47
N LYS A 300 27.63 14.75 12.90
CA LYS A 300 29.06 15.08 12.83
C LYS A 300 29.27 16.38 12.05
N ALA A 301 28.59 16.54 10.91
CA ALA A 301 28.67 17.75 10.08
C ALA A 301 28.30 19.01 10.87
N ILE A 302 27.25 18.94 11.69
CA ILE A 302 26.82 20.06 12.53
C ILE A 302 27.84 20.37 13.63
N ARG A 303 28.43 19.35 14.25
CA ARG A 303 29.41 19.52 15.34
C ARG A 303 30.74 20.10 14.85
N GLU A 304 31.15 19.72 13.64
CA GLU A 304 32.40 20.17 13.01
C GLU A 304 32.25 21.54 12.33
N ALA A 305 31.03 22.02 12.12
CA ALA A 305 30.81 23.35 11.56
C ALA A 305 31.34 24.44 12.52
N PRO A 306 32.21 25.35 12.06
CA PRO A 306 32.80 26.38 12.92
C PRO A 306 31.69 27.23 13.54
N SER A 307 31.71 27.34 14.88
CA SER A 307 30.71 28.12 15.60
C SER A 307 30.77 29.58 15.10
N ARG A 308 29.66 30.09 14.55
CA ARG A 308 29.52 31.50 14.11
C ARG A 308 29.65 32.52 15.27
N ARG A 309 30.04 32.10 16.49
CA ARG A 309 30.19 32.98 17.66
C ARG A 309 31.52 33.74 17.72
N ASN A 310 32.53 33.38 16.92
CA ASN A 310 33.85 34.05 16.98
C ASN A 310 34.11 35.09 15.88
N ALA A 311 33.10 35.49 15.09
CA ALA A 311 33.25 36.50 14.03
C ALA A 311 32.81 37.92 14.45
N ARG A 312 33.01 38.29 15.72
CA ARG A 312 33.02 39.69 16.16
C ARG A 312 34.35 39.96 16.87
N ALA A 313 35.39 40.21 16.08
CA ALA A 313 36.53 40.98 16.55
C ALA A 313 36.17 42.47 16.43
N PRO A 314 36.24 43.27 17.51
CA PRO A 314 36.15 44.72 17.40
C PRO A 314 37.54 45.36 17.22
N LEU A 315 37.51 46.59 16.70
CA LEU A 315 38.52 47.64 16.73
C LEU A 315 39.48 47.73 15.53
N ALA A 316 39.13 48.63 14.61
CA ALA A 316 40.11 49.47 13.94
C ALA A 316 40.45 50.67 14.87
N PRO A 317 41.69 51.20 14.81
CA PRO A 317 42.21 52.20 15.74
C PRO A 317 41.50 53.56 15.67
#